data_AF-A0A5L4YG65-F1
#
_entry.id   AF-A0A5L4YG65-F1
#
_cell.length_a   1.000
_cell.length_b   1.000
_cell.length_c   1.000
_cell.angle_alpha   90.00
_cell.angle_beta   90.00
_cell.angle_gamma   90.00
#
_symmetry.space_group_name_H-M   'P 1'
#
loop_
_entity.id
_entity.type
_entity.pdbx_description
1 polymer ?
#
loop_
_entity_poly.entity_id
_entity_poly.type
_entity_poly.pdbx_seq_one_letter_code
_entity_poly.pdbx_strand_id
1 'polypeptide(L)'
;MRSFNRPSHYQTSKKPKQRSTTFYLERRLLKLLKEIAEFENISLSIMVERSLNYARSGNFKRANNIKKKTKIYAKNKRKFTNCKAKQKDEAYQKCLFN
;
A
#
# COMPACT_ATOMS: atom_id res chain seq x y z
N MET A 1 38.00 25.26 15.89
CA MET A 1 37.50 23.91 15.55
C MET A 1 35.98 23.93 15.57
N ARG A 2 35.30 23.83 14.42
CA ARG A 2 33.82 23.88 14.34
C ARG A 2 33.27 22.45 14.41
N SER A 3 32.27 22.25 15.26
CA SER A 3 31.62 20.96 15.50
C SER A 3 30.81 20.50 14.28
N PHE A 4 31.10 19.29 13.78
CA PHE A 4 30.40 18.64 12.66
C PHE A 4 29.11 17.91 13.08
N ASN A 5 28.62 18.11 14.30
CA ASN A 5 27.41 17.46 14.81
C ASN A 5 26.17 18.33 14.57
N ARG A 6 25.88 18.70 13.31
CA ARG A 6 24.57 19.25 12.96
C ARG A 6 23.66 18.08 12.63
N PRO A 7 22.63 17.77 13.44
CA PRO A 7 21.67 16.74 13.08
C PRO A 7 21.01 17.17 11.76
N SER A 8 21.23 16.40 10.71
CA SER A 8 20.58 16.63 9.43
C SER A 8 19.06 16.57 9.68
N HIS A 9 18.37 17.68 9.44
CA HIS A 9 16.91 17.83 9.59
C HIS A 9 16.12 16.74 8.83
N TYR A 10 16.76 16.05 7.88
CA TYR A 10 16.19 14.95 7.12
C TYR A 10 16.95 13.65 7.41
N GLN A 11 16.66 12.98 8.53
CA GLN A 11 16.98 11.56 8.66
C GLN A 11 16.09 10.78 7.68
N THR A 12 16.49 10.69 6.42
CA THR A 12 15.80 9.86 5.43
C THR A 12 16.11 8.41 5.75
N SER A 13 15.18 7.69 6.40
CA SER A 13 15.24 6.23 6.40
C SER A 13 15.20 5.77 4.95
N LYS A 14 16.30 5.22 4.45
CA LYS A 14 16.38 4.71 3.09
C LYS A 14 15.41 3.54 3.00
N LYS A 15 14.23 3.76 2.42
CA LYS A 15 13.29 2.68 2.15
C LYS A 15 14.02 1.65 1.29
N PRO A 16 13.99 0.35 1.63
CA PRO A 16 14.64 -0.66 0.81
C PRO A 16 14.03 -0.62 -0.59
N LYS A 17 14.90 -0.51 -1.60
CA LYS A 17 14.47 -0.49 -3.00
C LYS A 17 13.90 -1.86 -3.35
N GLN A 18 12.63 -1.88 -3.76
CA GLN A 18 11.99 -3.11 -4.25
C GLN A 18 12.70 -3.54 -5.54
N ARG A 19 13.38 -4.69 -5.51
CA ARG A 19 14.00 -5.28 -6.72
C ARG A 19 12.95 -6.15 -7.41
N SER A 20 12.73 -5.91 -8.70
CA SER A 20 11.96 -6.82 -9.55
C SER A 20 12.90 -7.91 -10.06
N THR A 21 12.62 -9.16 -9.72
CA THR A 21 13.31 -10.32 -10.26
C THR A 21 12.41 -11.03 -11.26
N THR A 22 13.00 -11.55 -12.32
CA THR A 22 12.34 -12.40 -13.31
C THR A 22 12.84 -13.83 -13.15
N PHE A 23 11.98 -14.80 -13.40
CA PHE A 23 12.29 -16.22 -13.28
C PHE A 23 11.59 -16.99 -14.39
N TYR A 24 12.26 -18.04 -14.86
CA TYR A 24 11.69 -18.97 -15.83
C TYR A 24 10.90 -20.05 -15.07
N LEU A 25 9.68 -20.28 -15.52
CA LEU A 25 8.76 -21.28 -14.97
C LEU A 25 8.27 -22.16 -16.10
N GLU A 26 8.07 -23.44 -15.80
CA GLU A 26 7.39 -24.33 -16.73
C GLU A 26 5.97 -23.80 -17.02
N ARG A 27 5.54 -23.90 -18.28
CA ARG A 27 4.23 -23.37 -18.72
C ARG A 27 3.06 -23.94 -17.91
N ARG A 28 3.12 -25.23 -17.55
CA ARG A 28 2.09 -25.90 -16.74
C ARG A 28 2.00 -25.30 -15.34
N LEU A 29 3.15 -25.09 -14.70
CA LEU A 29 3.24 -24.49 -13.37
C LEU A 29 2.75 -23.04 -13.36
N LEU A 30 3.10 -22.26 -14.40
CA LEU A 30 2.60 -20.89 -14.54
C LEU A 30 1.08 -20.84 -14.69
N LYS A 31 0.49 -21.79 -15.43
CA LYS A 31 -0.97 -21.88 -15.60
C LYS A 31 -1.67 -22.15 -14.26
N LEU A 32 -1.19 -23.16 -13.52
CA LEU A 32 -1.73 -23.49 -12.20
C LEU A 32 -1.63 -22.31 -11.22
N LEU A 33 -0.49 -21.61 -11.19
CA LEU A 33 -0.32 -20.43 -10.33
C LEU A 33 -1.30 -19.30 -10.67
N LYS A 34 -1.63 -19.11 -11.96
CA LYS A 34 -2.62 -18.12 -12.39
C LYS A 34 -4.03 -18.52 -11.97
N GLU A 35 -4.42 -19.77 -12.18
CA GLU A 35 -5.73 -20.29 -11.78
C GLU A 35 -5.96 -20.16 -10.27
N ILE A 36 -4.96 -20.50 -9.46
CA ILE A 36 -5.05 -20.35 -7.99
C ILE A 36 -5.12 -18.87 -7.59
N ALA A 37 -4.32 -18.00 -8.24
CA ALA A 37 -4.35 -16.57 -7.96
C ALA A 37 -5.70 -15.95 -8.30
N GLU A 38 -6.32 -16.35 -9.40
CA GLU A 38 -7.66 -15.94 -9.81
C GLU A 38 -8.73 -16.46 -8.82
N PHE A 39 -8.65 -17.73 -8.43
CA PHE A 39 -9.55 -18.32 -7.43
C PHE A 39 -9.50 -17.58 -6.08
N GLU A 40 -8.30 -17.24 -5.60
CA GLU A 40 -8.11 -16.49 -4.35
C GLU A 40 -8.33 -14.97 -4.49
N ASN A 41 -8.60 -14.47 -5.70
CA ASN A 41 -8.70 -13.04 -6.02
C ASN A 41 -7.47 -12.23 -5.57
N ILE A 42 -6.28 -12.77 -5.80
CA ILE A 42 -4.99 -12.14 -5.49
C ILE A 42 -4.15 -11.94 -6.74
N SER A 43 -3.15 -11.05 -6.67
CA SER A 43 -2.21 -10.91 -7.77
C SER A 43 -1.27 -12.12 -7.86
N LEU A 44 -0.86 -12.47 -9.08
CA LEU A 44 0.12 -13.54 -9.31
C LEU A 44 1.42 -13.32 -8.52
N SER A 45 1.87 -12.07 -8.38
CA SER A 45 3.07 -11.73 -7.60
C SER A 45 2.93 -12.10 -6.11
N ILE A 46 1.75 -11.87 -5.53
CA ILE A 46 1.43 -12.23 -4.14
C ILE A 46 1.43 -13.75 -4.01
N MET A 47 0.81 -14.46 -4.96
CA MET A 47 0.78 -15.91 -4.93
C MET A 47 2.20 -16.51 -4.96
N VAL A 48 3.05 -16.02 -5.87
CA VAL A 48 4.46 -16.45 -5.96
C VAL A 48 5.21 -16.14 -4.66
N GLU A 49 5.02 -14.97 -4.06
CA GLU A 49 5.64 -14.62 -2.78
C GLU A 49 5.21 -15.57 -1.65
N ARG A 50 3.92 -15.94 -1.57
CA ARG A 50 3.42 -16.91 -0.60
C ARG A 50 4.04 -18.28 -0.81
N SER A 51 4.09 -18.76 -2.04
CA SER A 51 4.69 -20.05 -2.37
C SER A 51 6.15 -20.11 -1.96
N LEU A 52 6.93 -19.05 -2.23
CA LEU A 52 8.34 -18.97 -1.82
C LEU A 52 8.50 -18.89 -0.30
N ASN A 53 7.68 -18.08 0.38
CA ASN A 53 7.72 -17.98 1.84
C ASN A 53 7.32 -19.29 2.52
N TYR A 54 6.36 -20.01 1.95
CA TYR A 54 5.95 -21.33 2.41
C TYR A 54 7.09 -22.34 2.21
N ALA A 55 7.67 -22.44 1.01
CA ALA A 55 8.79 -23.32 0.72
C ALA A 55 9.99 -23.08 1.65
N ARG A 56 10.24 -21.82 2.04
CA ARG A 56 11.32 -21.46 2.96
C ARG A 56 11.04 -21.80 4.42
N SER A 57 9.79 -21.72 4.87
CA SER A 57 9.47 -21.76 6.31
C SER A 57 8.60 -22.95 6.76
N GLY A 58 7.99 -23.67 5.83
CA GLY A 58 7.01 -24.74 6.09
C GLY A 58 5.73 -24.26 6.79
N ASN A 59 5.60 -22.97 7.12
CA ASN A 59 4.52 -22.45 7.95
C ASN A 59 3.53 -21.64 7.11
N PHE A 60 2.36 -22.21 6.89
CA PHE A 60 1.30 -21.62 6.07
C PHE A 60 0.78 -20.27 6.62
N LYS A 61 0.60 -20.17 7.95
CA LYS A 61 0.16 -18.91 8.58
C LYS A 61 1.17 -17.79 8.33
N ARG A 62 2.46 -18.12 8.38
CA ARG A 62 3.54 -17.17 8.13
C ARG A 62 3.65 -16.78 6.66
N ALA A 63 3.43 -17.73 5.75
CA ALA A 63 3.44 -17.48 4.31
C ALA A 63 2.32 -16.52 3.87
N ASN A 64 1.13 -16.64 4.47
CA ASN A 64 -0.01 -15.75 4.17
C ASN A 64 0.10 -14.36 4.78
N ASN A 65 0.97 -14.18 5.78
CA ASN A 65 1.28 -12.87 6.37
C ASN A 65 2.21 -12.06 5.46
N ILE A 66 1.75 -11.76 4.25
CA ILE A 66 2.39 -10.75 3.42
C ILE A 66 2.18 -9.43 4.13
N LYS A 67 3.28 -8.72 4.44
CA LYS A 67 3.21 -7.37 4.98
C LYS A 67 2.43 -6.52 3.99
N LYS A 68 1.14 -6.28 4.26
CA LYS A 68 0.32 -5.36 3.48
C LYS A 68 1.12 -4.07 3.39
N LYS A 69 1.43 -3.59 2.18
CA LYS A 69 1.99 -2.22 2.02
C LYS A 69 1.09 -1.33 2.86
N THR A 70 1.63 -0.71 3.91
CA THR A 70 0.92 0.34 4.63
C THR A 70 0.50 1.33 3.57
N LYS A 71 -0.83 1.49 3.38
CA LYS A 71 -1.36 2.45 2.43
C LYS A 71 -0.64 3.76 2.71
N ILE A 72 0.18 4.25 1.78
CA ILE A 72 0.83 5.57 1.87
C ILE A 72 -0.23 6.63 1.55
N TYR A 73 -1.44 6.52 2.09
CA TYR A 73 -2.24 7.70 2.27
C TYR A 73 -1.66 8.33 3.53
N ALA A 74 -0.82 9.34 3.33
CA ALA A 74 -0.50 10.25 4.41
C ALA A 74 -1.84 10.65 5.01
N LYS A 75 -2.15 10.14 6.20
CA LYS A 75 -3.29 10.60 6.97
C LYS A 75 -2.88 11.97 7.46
N ASN A 76 -2.92 12.96 6.56
CA ASN A 76 -2.92 14.36 6.92
C ASN A 76 -4.27 14.59 7.60
N LYS A 77 -4.42 14.09 8.84
CA LYS A 77 -5.29 14.71 9.82
C LYS A 77 -4.63 16.04 10.16
N ARG A 78 -4.65 16.99 9.22
CA ARG A 78 -4.62 18.39 9.63
C ARG A 78 -5.88 18.54 10.46
N LYS A 79 -5.70 18.72 11.76
CA LYS A 79 -6.73 19.27 12.63
C LYS A 79 -7.15 20.56 11.93
N PHE A 80 -8.31 20.56 11.26
CA PHE A 80 -8.95 21.82 10.89
C PHE A 80 -9.35 22.46 12.21
N THR A 81 -8.43 23.20 12.79
CA THR A 81 -8.70 24.10 13.90
C THR A 81 -9.63 25.17 13.36
N ASN A 82 -10.92 25.01 13.65
CA ASN A 82 -11.91 26.08 13.78
C ASN A 82 -11.77 27.25 12.81
N CYS A 83 -12.16 27.06 11.55
CA CYS A 83 -12.61 28.18 10.73
C CYS A 83 -14.14 28.19 10.76
N LYS A 84 -14.74 28.75 11.82
CA LYS A 84 -16.14 29.17 11.77
C LYS A 84 -16.23 30.36 10.82
N ALA A 85 -16.35 30.09 9.52
CA ALA A 85 -16.81 31.10 8.58
C ALA A 85 -18.32 31.25 8.79
N LYS A 86 -18.73 32.30 9.52
CA LYS A 86 -20.09 32.83 9.41
C LYS A 86 -20.22 33.44 8.02
N GLN A 87 -21.30 33.09 7.30
CA GLN A 87 -22.02 33.84 6.25
C GLN A 87 -22.65 32.81 5.29
N LYS A 88 -23.90 32.93 4.81
CA LYS A 88 -25.06 33.80 5.03
C LYS A 88 -26.21 32.96 4.47
N ASP A 89 -27.35 32.93 5.15
CA ASP A 89 -28.58 32.43 4.53
C ASP A 89 -28.87 33.32 3.32
N GLU A 90 -28.90 32.75 2.11
CA GLU A 90 -29.66 33.22 0.94
C GLU A 90 -29.31 32.38 -0.29
N ALA A 91 -30.14 31.39 -0.58
CA ALA A 91 -30.47 31.02 -1.96
C ALA A 91 -31.81 30.27 -1.96
N TYR A 92 -32.87 31.02 -2.24
CA TYR A 92 -34.15 30.48 -2.67
C TYR A 92 -33.95 29.47 -3.80
N GLN A 93 -34.20 28.19 -3.54
CA GLN A 93 -34.29 27.18 -4.57
C GLN A 93 -35.72 27.24 -5.14
N LYS A 94 -35.90 27.87 -6.31
CA LYS A 94 -37.16 27.74 -7.06
C LYS A 94 -37.27 26.33 -7.59
N CYS A 95 -38.33 25.60 -7.21
CA CYS A 95 -38.69 24.33 -7.84
C CYS A 95 -38.95 24.56 -9.33
N LEU A 96 -38.32 23.74 -10.17
CA LEU A 96 -38.40 23.80 -11.64
C LEU A 96 -39.58 23.01 -12.22
N PHE A 97 -40.52 22.56 -11.38
CA PHE A 97 -41.73 21.88 -11.82
C PHE A 97 -42.91 22.42 -11.01
N ASN A 98 -43.65 23.35 -11.62
CA ASN A 98 -45.06 23.55 -11.34
C ASN A 98 -45.84 22.77 -12.39
#